data_AF-A0A914KUV5-F1
#
_entry.id   AF-A0A914KUV5-F1
#
_cell.length_a   1.000
_cell.length_b   1.000
_cell.length_c   1.000
_cell.angle_alpha   90.00
_cell.angle_beta   90.00
_cell.angle_gamma   90.00
#
_symmetry.space_group_name_H-M   'P 1'
#
loop_
_entity.id
_entity.type
_entity.pdbx_description
1 polymer ?
#
loop_
_entity_poly.entity_id
_entity_poly.type
_entity_poly.pdbx_seq_one_letter_code
_entity_poly.pdbx_strand_id
1 'polypeptide(L)'
;MQQLSNNSRNFFIANLLGLQQGTGYNAERYVERLNHSIQHNAKFNVTKTYSKFMIKDVPADAESLLSGIFQFCVDQAMEHAREKNIVPQQLACTLTSDFLEYDIWVPFSNISNNTVDAMLNRCQHIAQSKKQDELSLWGAPFSITVTTINKNSFKKRRRVGGAARKIPKVRQQINKGSLIKFNNPDNMNHCLFFALIASLIQNISNWPRLKFFYYLNNLKGMSGCFQKDTYQIMNQVGAQTGLNEYDADEWIPRIVDQWNNINYINQCIVKVFIFGDQGNYKPEFEYGPEDYDTPILYYNDTEKHFYAVKKCGRLFGKPYCLSCKSIYSDAQLHSINCHARCKNCSRVGPLFPCQPDKCFFKNCNLCFKNFNNNDCYKQHLNNGFCKNSKKCNKCGVIWNVYDNTRKGRKGHVCNEKYCSTCNEFHDLKRGCYIKALEPKQFEPYLIIAFDFETTQLSAIHEPNFIAAKVSCPDCILMEIGR
;
A
#
# COMPACT_ATOMS: atom_id res chain seq x y z
N MET A 1 15.08 59.77 -24.06
CA MET A 1 15.33 59.30 -22.68
C MET A 1 14.04 58.66 -22.20
N GLN A 2 13.93 57.42 -21.74
CA GLN A 2 14.86 56.32 -21.54
C GLN A 2 14.01 55.04 -21.64
N GLN A 3 14.53 54.04 -22.33
CA GLN A 3 13.99 52.69 -22.39
C GLN A 3 14.01 52.05 -20.99
N LEU A 4 12.98 51.29 -20.64
CA LEU A 4 13.11 50.14 -19.76
C LEU A 4 12.45 48.93 -20.42
N SER A 5 13.24 47.88 -20.50
CA SER A 5 13.21 46.81 -21.46
C SER A 5 12.28 45.67 -21.08
N ASN A 6 11.65 45.10 -22.12
CA ASN A 6 11.27 43.69 -22.18
C ASN A 6 12.48 42.84 -21.78
N ASN A 7 12.45 42.31 -20.56
CA ASN A 7 13.42 41.34 -20.06
C ASN A 7 12.66 40.17 -19.40
N SER A 8 11.71 39.57 -20.13
CA SER A 8 11.33 38.17 -19.91
C SER A 8 12.49 37.31 -20.40
N ARG A 9 13.54 37.22 -19.58
CA ARG A 9 14.79 36.57 -19.97
C ARG A 9 14.53 35.11 -20.37
N ASN A 10 14.90 34.83 -21.60
CA ASN A 10 15.10 33.53 -22.27
C ASN A 10 16.10 32.60 -21.55
N PHE A 11 16.03 32.45 -20.22
CA PHE A 11 16.94 31.58 -19.47
C PHE A 11 16.50 30.11 -19.43
N PHE A 12 15.37 29.79 -20.06
CA PHE A 12 14.65 28.54 -19.80
C PHE A 12 15.37 27.28 -20.30
N ILE A 13 16.21 27.34 -21.35
CA ILE A 13 16.68 26.11 -22.03
C ILE A 13 18.20 25.96 -22.14
N ALA A 14 18.98 27.04 -22.08
CA ALA A 14 20.46 26.94 -22.10
C ALA A 14 21.04 26.12 -20.92
N ASN A 15 20.28 26.01 -19.82
CA ASN A 15 20.68 25.26 -18.62
C ASN A 15 19.98 23.90 -18.47
N LEU A 16 19.05 23.55 -19.37
CA LEU A 16 18.24 22.31 -19.28
C LEU A 16 19.07 21.03 -19.52
N LEU A 17 20.32 21.17 -19.95
CA LEU A 17 21.19 20.05 -20.26
C LEU A 17 22.62 20.36 -19.82
N GLY A 18 23.09 19.68 -18.77
CA GLY A 18 24.52 19.38 -18.58
C GLY A 18 25.06 18.43 -19.64
N LEU A 19 24.62 18.52 -20.91
CA LEU A 19 25.15 17.78 -22.06
C LEU A 19 26.35 18.47 -22.70
N GLN A 20 27.03 19.39 -22.00
CA GLN A 20 28.30 19.98 -22.46
C GLN A 20 29.54 19.10 -22.22
N GLN A 21 29.37 17.78 -22.20
CA GLN A 21 30.47 16.86 -22.50
C GLN A 21 29.97 15.76 -23.45
N GLY A 22 29.88 16.08 -24.74
CA GLY A 22 29.99 15.04 -25.78
C GLY A 22 29.16 15.23 -27.04
N THR A 23 27.93 15.75 -26.99
CA THR A 23 27.07 15.81 -28.20
C THR A 23 26.17 17.03 -28.20
N GLY A 24 26.36 17.92 -29.18
CA GLY A 24 25.74 19.24 -29.26
C GLY A 24 24.24 19.25 -29.59
N TYR A 25 23.39 18.90 -28.62
CA TYR A 25 21.93 19.01 -28.75
C TYR A 25 21.40 20.28 -28.06
N ASN A 26 20.77 21.17 -28.84
CA ASN A 26 19.96 22.28 -28.31
C ASN A 26 18.57 21.75 -27.92
N ALA A 27 18.28 21.60 -26.63
CA ALA A 27 16.97 21.17 -26.11
C ALA A 27 15.78 22.01 -26.63
N GLU A 28 16.03 23.29 -26.97
CA GLU A 28 15.06 24.23 -27.57
C GLU A 28 14.42 23.71 -28.85
N ARG A 29 15.13 22.85 -29.56
CA ARG A 29 14.66 22.24 -30.81
C ARG A 29 13.66 21.11 -30.58
N TYR A 30 13.70 20.47 -29.41
CA TYR A 30 12.99 19.22 -29.15
C TYR A 30 11.79 19.37 -28.20
N VAL A 31 11.83 20.30 -27.25
CA VAL A 31 10.77 20.43 -26.22
C VAL A 31 10.37 21.88 -25.98
N GLU A 32 9.07 22.11 -25.90
CA GLU A 32 8.49 23.40 -25.52
C GLU A 32 7.67 23.26 -24.24
N ARG A 33 7.84 24.21 -23.31
CA ARG A 33 6.99 24.32 -22.12
C ARG A 33 5.77 25.17 -22.45
N LEU A 34 4.59 24.59 -22.31
CA LEU A 34 3.32 25.26 -22.61
C LEU A 34 2.73 25.98 -21.39
N ASN A 35 2.88 25.41 -20.20
CA ASN A 35 2.32 25.99 -18.99
C ASN A 35 3.15 25.62 -17.75
N HIS A 36 3.13 26.51 -16.77
CA HIS A 36 3.67 26.29 -15.45
C HIS A 36 2.76 26.90 -14.40
N SER A 37 2.41 26.12 -13.38
CA SER A 37 1.74 26.65 -12.20
C SER A 37 2.28 26.01 -10.94
N ILE A 38 2.24 26.76 -9.86
CA ILE A 38 2.72 26.33 -8.54
C ILE A 38 1.58 26.51 -7.57
N GLN A 39 1.21 25.43 -6.89
CA GLN A 39 0.26 25.44 -5.80
C GLN A 39 1.00 25.16 -4.50
N HIS A 40 1.02 26.14 -3.61
CA HIS A 40 1.59 25.98 -2.28
C HIS A 40 0.49 25.88 -1.23
N ASN A 41 0.56 24.84 -0.40
CA ASN A 41 -0.32 24.67 0.74
C ASN A 41 0.46 24.84 2.05
N ALA A 42 0.44 26.05 2.59
CA ALA A 42 1.13 26.42 3.83
C ALA A 42 0.68 25.60 5.05
N LYS A 43 -0.57 25.10 5.06
CA LYS A 43 -1.11 24.31 6.17
C LYS A 43 -0.48 22.92 6.30
N PHE A 44 -0.03 22.37 5.18
CA PHE A 44 0.58 21.03 5.13
C PHE A 44 2.04 21.06 4.69
N ASN A 45 2.60 22.25 4.44
CA ASN A 45 3.93 22.46 3.82
C ASN A 45 4.15 21.54 2.63
N VAL A 46 3.12 21.50 1.78
CA VAL A 46 3.14 20.79 0.51
C VAL A 46 3.26 21.82 -0.59
N THR A 47 4.18 21.60 -1.51
CA THR A 47 4.27 22.38 -2.75
C THR A 47 4.03 21.43 -3.90
N LYS A 48 3.09 21.79 -4.76
CA LYS A 48 2.79 21.10 -6.01
C LYS A 48 3.22 21.99 -7.15
N THR A 49 4.11 21.47 -7.98
CA THR A 49 4.62 22.13 -9.15
C THR A 49 4.07 21.41 -10.37
N TYR A 50 3.28 22.12 -11.16
CA TYR A 50 2.68 21.62 -12.40
C TYR A 50 3.42 22.23 -13.58
N SER A 51 3.87 21.39 -14.50
CA SER A 51 4.57 21.79 -15.71
C SER A 51 4.01 21.02 -16.90
N LYS A 52 3.53 21.72 -17.91
CA LYS A 52 3.02 21.15 -19.16
C LYS A 52 4.03 21.36 -20.28
N PHE A 53 4.33 20.30 -21.01
CA PHE A 53 5.33 20.24 -22.07
C PHE A 53 4.75 19.67 -23.37
N MET A 54 5.42 19.96 -24.48
CA MET A 54 5.17 19.38 -25.79
C MET A 54 6.50 19.04 -26.46
N ILE A 55 6.66 17.79 -26.89
CA ILE A 55 7.84 17.36 -27.65
C ILE A 55 7.59 17.71 -29.12
N LYS A 56 8.39 18.63 -29.67
CA LYS A 56 8.35 19.09 -31.07
C LYS A 56 9.03 18.10 -32.01
N ASP A 57 10.13 17.51 -31.56
CA ASP A 57 10.94 16.57 -32.33
C ASP A 57 11.55 15.54 -31.37
N VAL A 58 11.87 14.34 -31.84
CA VAL A 58 12.43 13.27 -31.01
C VAL A 58 13.91 13.08 -31.37
N PRO A 59 14.86 13.33 -30.44
CA PRO A 59 16.27 13.09 -30.70
C PRO A 59 16.57 11.59 -30.76
N ALA A 60 17.75 11.24 -31.28
CA ALA A 60 18.21 9.84 -31.34
C ALA A 60 18.24 9.15 -29.96
N ASP A 61 18.38 9.92 -28.89
CA ASP A 61 18.30 9.46 -27.50
C ASP A 61 17.12 10.13 -26.77
N ALA A 62 15.94 9.51 -26.91
CA ALA A 62 14.70 9.98 -26.32
C ALA A 62 14.66 9.83 -24.77
N GLU A 63 15.42 8.88 -24.22
CA GLU A 63 15.45 8.64 -22.78
C GLU A 63 16.19 9.75 -22.04
N SER A 64 17.34 10.18 -22.58
CA SER A 64 18.08 11.32 -22.04
C SER A 64 17.26 12.62 -22.08
N LEU A 65 16.42 12.81 -23.10
CA LEU A 65 15.53 13.97 -23.17
C LEU A 65 14.49 13.94 -22.03
N LEU A 66 13.82 12.80 -21.83
CA LEU A 66 12.80 12.66 -20.78
C LEU A 66 13.42 12.77 -19.37
N SER A 67 14.62 12.20 -19.19
CA SER A 67 15.41 12.34 -17.97
C SER A 67 15.69 13.80 -17.63
N GLY A 68 16.13 14.58 -18.62
CA GLY A 68 16.36 16.02 -18.47
C GLY A 68 15.10 16.79 -18.07
N ILE A 69 13.94 16.45 -18.64
CA ILE A 69 12.65 17.07 -18.28
C ILE A 69 12.26 16.74 -16.82
N PHE A 70 12.45 15.50 -16.37
CA PHE A 70 12.16 15.12 -14.99
C PHE A 70 13.10 15.80 -14.00
N GLN A 71 14.40 15.82 -14.28
CA GLN A 71 15.40 16.49 -13.46
C GLN A 71 15.07 17.97 -13.31
N PHE A 72 14.71 18.63 -14.41
CA PHE A 72 14.27 20.01 -14.39
C PHE A 72 13.03 20.24 -13.51
N CYS A 73 12.01 19.41 -13.64
CA CYS A 73 10.79 19.54 -12.84
C CYS A 73 11.05 19.32 -11.35
N VAL A 74 11.94 18.40 -11.01
CA VAL A 74 12.39 18.15 -9.64
C VAL A 74 13.17 19.35 -9.10
N ASP A 75 14.16 19.84 -9.83
CA ASP A 75 14.99 20.97 -9.41
C ASP A 75 14.15 22.24 -9.18
N GLN A 76 13.20 22.53 -10.08
CA GLN A 76 12.27 23.64 -9.88
C GLN A 76 11.39 23.45 -8.65
N ALA A 77 10.84 22.25 -8.43
CA ALA A 77 10.04 21.99 -7.25
C ALA A 77 10.85 22.10 -5.94
N MET A 78 12.14 21.78 -5.99
CA MET A 78 13.08 21.92 -4.88
C MET A 78 13.44 23.38 -4.60
N GLU A 79 13.74 24.15 -5.65
CA GLU A 79 14.04 25.58 -5.56
C GLU A 79 12.84 26.35 -5.00
N HIS A 80 11.64 26.12 -5.52
CA HIS A 80 10.42 26.75 -5.00
C HIS A 80 10.07 26.33 -3.58
N ALA A 81 10.36 25.08 -3.18
CA ALA A 81 10.23 24.68 -1.78
C ALA A 81 11.20 25.48 -0.88
N ARG A 82 12.45 25.68 -1.31
CA ARG A 82 13.46 26.47 -0.59
C ARG A 82 13.06 27.95 -0.49
N GLU A 83 12.55 28.56 -1.56
CA GLU A 83 12.03 29.94 -1.55
C GLU A 83 10.91 30.15 -0.53
N LYS A 84 10.14 29.10 -0.24
CA LYS A 84 9.07 29.11 0.77
C LYS A 84 9.54 28.65 2.16
N ASN A 85 10.85 28.55 2.40
CA ASN A 85 11.46 28.04 3.64
C ASN A 85 11.00 26.62 4.03
N ILE A 86 10.64 25.80 3.04
CA ILE A 86 10.29 24.39 3.23
C ILE A 86 11.53 23.59 2.90
N VAL A 87 11.94 22.71 3.81
CA VAL A 87 12.95 21.68 3.52
C VAL A 87 12.19 20.44 3.03
N PRO A 88 12.09 20.20 1.71
CA PRO A 88 11.38 19.03 1.20
C PRO A 88 12.19 17.78 1.53
N GLN A 89 11.52 16.75 2.06
CA GLN A 89 12.13 15.47 2.43
C GLN A 89 11.65 14.32 1.53
N GLN A 90 10.43 14.43 1.03
CA GLN A 90 9.83 13.47 0.12
C GLN A 90 9.27 14.16 -1.12
N LEU A 91 9.29 13.42 -2.23
CA LEU A 91 8.82 13.86 -3.53
C LEU A 91 7.97 12.75 -4.16
N ALA A 92 6.83 13.13 -4.73
CA ALA A 92 6.06 12.28 -5.63
C ALA A 92 5.99 12.95 -7.01
N CYS A 93 5.84 12.15 -8.05
CA CYS A 93 5.72 12.62 -9.43
C CYS A 93 4.52 11.98 -10.10
N THR A 94 3.78 12.75 -10.89
CA THR A 94 2.69 12.24 -11.73
C THR A 94 2.87 12.76 -13.14
N LEU A 95 2.96 11.85 -14.11
CA LEU A 95 3.00 12.14 -15.52
C LEU A 95 1.63 11.80 -16.12
N THR A 96 1.05 12.77 -16.80
CA THR A 96 -0.29 12.72 -17.39
C THR A 96 -0.20 13.13 -18.85
N SER A 97 -0.85 12.38 -19.74
CA SER A 97 -0.87 12.66 -21.18
C SER A 97 -2.11 12.03 -21.78
N ASP A 98 -2.68 12.66 -22.80
CA ASP A 98 -3.83 12.11 -23.53
C ASP A 98 -3.48 10.82 -24.28
N PHE A 99 -2.18 10.60 -24.55
CA PHE A 99 -1.67 9.35 -25.15
C PHE A 99 -1.39 8.26 -24.12
N LEU A 100 -1.54 8.53 -22.81
CA LEU A 100 -1.45 7.53 -21.77
C LEU A 100 -2.86 7.06 -21.38
N GLU A 101 -3.10 5.75 -21.40
CA GLU A 101 -4.37 5.17 -20.93
C GLU A 101 -4.56 5.38 -19.41
N TYR A 102 -3.46 5.49 -18.64
CA TYR A 102 -3.47 5.81 -17.22
C TYR A 102 -2.29 6.71 -16.87
N ASP A 103 -2.49 7.61 -15.92
CA ASP A 103 -1.43 8.45 -15.36
C ASP A 103 -0.29 7.60 -14.79
N ILE A 104 0.95 7.95 -15.14
CA ILE A 104 2.14 7.33 -14.55
C ILE A 104 2.42 8.02 -13.23
N TRP A 105 2.08 7.35 -12.15
CA TRP A 105 2.30 7.84 -10.79
C TRP A 105 3.53 7.18 -10.15
N VAL A 106 4.44 8.03 -9.67
CA VAL A 106 5.55 7.68 -8.81
C VAL A 106 5.20 8.12 -7.39
N PRO A 107 5.08 7.17 -6.43
CA PRO A 107 4.69 7.48 -5.06
C PRO A 107 5.74 8.34 -4.35
N PHE A 108 5.38 8.83 -3.16
CA PHE A 108 6.32 9.61 -2.34
C PHE A 108 7.56 8.80 -2.02
N SER A 109 8.71 9.22 -2.52
CA SER A 109 10.03 8.69 -2.18
C SER A 109 10.85 9.76 -1.45
N ASN A 110 11.85 9.35 -0.67
CA ASN A 110 12.82 10.31 -0.14
C ASN A 110 13.61 10.94 -1.29
N ILE A 111 13.97 12.20 -1.16
CA ILE A 111 14.74 12.91 -2.18
C ILE A 111 16.20 12.42 -2.08
N SER A 112 16.62 11.64 -3.07
CA SER A 112 17.99 11.14 -3.24
C SER A 112 18.52 11.49 -4.65
N ASN A 113 19.82 11.30 -4.88
CA ASN A 113 20.43 11.55 -6.20
C ASN A 113 19.84 10.66 -7.31
N ASN A 114 19.17 9.55 -6.97
CA ASN A 114 18.59 8.60 -7.93
C ASN A 114 17.09 8.81 -8.16
N THR A 115 16.51 9.93 -7.69
CA THR A 115 15.05 10.15 -7.76
C THR A 115 14.57 10.17 -9.21
N VAL A 116 15.34 10.77 -10.14
CA VAL A 116 15.00 10.84 -11.56
C VAL A 116 15.11 9.48 -12.24
N ASP A 117 16.17 8.71 -11.95
CA ASP A 117 16.33 7.35 -12.46
C ASP A 117 15.19 6.44 -12.00
N ALA A 118 14.72 6.59 -10.77
CA ALA A 118 13.56 5.85 -10.27
C ALA A 118 12.27 6.21 -11.03
N MET A 119 12.10 7.48 -11.44
CA MET A 119 10.97 7.90 -12.28
C MET A 119 11.06 7.30 -13.69
N LEU A 120 12.24 7.31 -14.30
CA LEU A 120 12.48 6.76 -15.64
C LEU A 120 12.27 5.25 -15.68
N ASN A 121 12.84 4.52 -14.73
CA ASN A 121 12.66 3.07 -14.61
C ASN A 121 11.17 2.70 -14.46
N ARG A 122 10.38 3.53 -13.77
CA ARG A 122 8.93 3.30 -13.65
C ARG A 122 8.21 3.53 -14.98
N CYS A 123 8.61 4.52 -15.76
CA CYS A 123 8.08 4.75 -17.11
C CYS A 123 8.42 3.57 -18.04
N GLN A 124 9.67 3.09 -18.01
CA GLN A 124 10.12 1.93 -18.79
C GLN A 124 9.40 0.63 -18.40
N HIS A 125 9.23 0.37 -17.10
CA HIS A 125 8.51 -0.80 -16.62
C HIS A 125 7.04 -0.80 -17.07
N ILE A 126 6.39 0.36 -17.06
CA ILE A 126 5.02 0.50 -17.55
C ILE A 126 4.96 0.26 -19.06
N ALA A 127 5.89 0.82 -19.83
CA ALA A 127 6.03 0.57 -21.27
C ALA A 127 6.24 -0.93 -21.59
N GLN A 128 7.05 -1.65 -20.80
CA GLN A 128 7.31 -3.08 -20.99
C GLN A 128 6.13 -3.99 -20.56
N SER A 129 5.38 -3.58 -19.54
CA SER A 129 4.29 -4.39 -18.96
C SER A 129 3.00 -4.43 -19.79
N LYS A 130 2.84 -3.53 -20.76
CA LYS A 130 1.65 -3.48 -21.61
C LYS A 130 1.99 -3.95 -23.02
N LYS A 131 1.13 -4.80 -23.58
CA LYS A 131 0.99 -5.06 -25.02
C LYS A 131 0.45 -3.82 -25.76
N GLN A 132 1.03 -2.66 -25.53
CA GLN A 132 0.71 -1.41 -26.22
C GLN A 132 1.90 -1.07 -27.10
N ASP A 133 1.92 -1.69 -28.28
CA ASP A 133 2.78 -1.23 -29.36
C ASP A 133 2.45 0.26 -29.59
N GLU A 134 3.47 1.13 -29.56
CA GLU A 134 3.41 2.56 -29.92
C GLU A 134 2.95 3.59 -28.85
N LEU A 135 3.29 3.42 -27.57
CA LEU A 135 3.13 4.50 -26.58
C LEU A 135 4.22 5.57 -26.73
N SER A 136 3.90 6.67 -27.41
CA SER A 136 4.77 7.83 -27.56
C SER A 136 4.18 9.08 -26.88
N LEU A 137 5.01 9.83 -26.16
CA LEU A 137 4.65 11.18 -25.68
C LEU A 137 4.87 12.25 -26.77
N TRP A 138 5.38 11.85 -27.93
CA TRP A 138 5.58 12.73 -29.08
C TRP A 138 4.25 13.03 -29.76
N GLY A 139 4.03 14.31 -30.10
CA GLY A 139 2.84 14.74 -30.83
C GLY A 139 1.63 15.14 -29.97
N ALA A 140 1.65 14.90 -28.65
CA ALA A 140 0.65 15.43 -27.71
C ALA A 140 1.31 16.14 -26.52
N PRO A 141 0.63 17.16 -25.95
CA PRO A 141 1.12 17.79 -24.75
C PRO A 141 0.92 16.88 -23.54
N PHE A 142 1.95 16.78 -22.70
CA PHE A 142 1.91 16.02 -21.45
C PHE A 142 2.23 16.92 -20.27
N SER A 143 1.77 16.54 -19.08
CA SER A 143 1.98 17.32 -17.85
C SER A 143 2.68 16.48 -16.80
N ILE A 144 3.68 17.10 -16.16
CA ILE A 144 4.39 16.56 -15.01
C ILE A 144 3.99 17.38 -13.79
N THR A 145 3.48 16.67 -12.78
CA THR A 145 3.18 17.23 -11.46
C THR A 145 4.15 16.68 -10.44
N VAL A 146 5.01 17.54 -9.91
CA VAL A 146 5.93 17.20 -8.81
C VAL A 146 5.36 17.71 -7.50
N THR A 147 5.16 16.82 -6.54
CA THR A 147 4.67 17.17 -5.20
C THR A 147 5.76 16.97 -4.17
N THR A 148 6.19 18.02 -3.49
CA THR A 148 7.19 17.97 -2.41
C THR A 148 6.52 18.13 -1.05
N ILE A 149 7.00 17.37 -0.05
CA ILE A 149 6.46 17.38 1.33
C ILE A 149 7.59 17.50 2.35
N ASN A 150 7.35 18.31 3.40
CA ASN A 150 8.19 18.36 4.60
C ASN A 150 7.55 17.57 5.76
N LYS A 151 8.08 16.36 6.03
CA LYS A 151 7.57 15.41 7.04
C LYS A 151 7.66 15.96 8.47
N ASN A 152 8.65 16.81 8.77
CA ASN A 152 8.86 17.40 10.10
C ASN A 152 7.81 18.45 10.48
N SER A 153 7.03 18.91 9.51
CA SER A 153 6.13 20.04 9.68
C SER A 153 4.67 19.66 9.92
N PHE A 154 4.36 18.36 9.89
CA PHE A 154 3.13 17.82 10.46
C PHE A 154 3.17 17.96 11.99
N LYS A 155 2.98 19.18 12.51
CA LYS A 155 2.55 19.37 13.90
C LYS A 155 1.28 18.54 14.06
N LYS A 156 1.33 17.50 14.92
CA LYS A 156 0.18 16.71 15.35
C LYS A 156 -0.99 17.67 15.57
N ARG A 157 -2.00 17.62 14.69
CA ARG A 157 -3.16 18.52 14.75
C ARG A 157 -3.71 18.52 16.18
N ARG A 158 -3.62 19.66 16.88
CA ARG A 158 -4.56 19.97 17.96
C ARG A 158 -5.92 20.09 17.30
N ARG A 159 -6.73 19.02 17.38
CA ARG A 159 -8.13 19.04 16.96
C ARG A 159 -8.86 20.00 17.90
N VAL A 160 -9.30 21.13 17.36
CA VAL A 160 -10.26 22.02 18.00
C VAL A 160 -11.65 21.40 17.85
N GLY A 161 -12.38 21.30 18.97
CA GLY A 161 -13.83 21.17 19.01
C GLY A 161 -14.42 19.86 18.51
N GLY A 162 -14.71 18.95 19.45
CA GLY A 162 -15.40 17.69 19.20
C GLY A 162 -14.61 16.56 19.82
N ALA A 163 -15.17 15.94 20.87
CA ALA A 163 -14.54 14.81 21.55
C ALA A 163 -14.32 13.67 20.56
N ALA A 164 -13.16 13.66 19.91
CA ALA A 164 -12.63 12.48 19.27
C ALA A 164 -12.65 11.41 20.34
N ARG A 165 -13.39 10.32 20.14
CA ARG A 165 -13.12 9.10 20.89
C ARG A 165 -11.62 8.89 20.78
N LYS A 166 -10.90 9.09 21.88
CA LYS A 166 -9.54 8.60 22.01
C LYS A 166 -9.70 7.11 21.78
N ILE A 167 -9.39 6.64 20.57
CA ILE A 167 -9.10 5.22 20.38
C ILE A 167 -7.96 5.00 21.37
N PRO A 168 -8.17 4.24 22.45
CA PRO A 168 -7.13 4.06 23.43
C PRO A 168 -5.92 3.53 22.67
N LYS A 169 -4.76 4.19 22.83
CA LYS A 169 -3.51 3.66 22.29
C LYS A 169 -3.37 2.27 22.91
N VAL A 170 -3.57 1.24 22.10
CA VAL A 170 -3.35 -0.13 22.53
C VAL A 170 -1.84 -0.25 22.70
N ARG A 171 -1.35 -0.14 23.94
CA ARG A 171 0.04 -0.48 24.24
C ARG A 171 0.17 -1.98 24.07
N GLN A 172 0.69 -2.39 22.92
CA GLN A 172 0.92 -3.79 22.65
C GLN A 172 2.02 -4.34 23.54
N GLN A 173 1.78 -5.50 24.14
CA GLN A 173 2.87 -6.31 24.67
C GLN A 173 3.44 -7.13 23.51
N ILE A 174 4.43 -6.57 22.82
CA ILE A 174 5.23 -7.33 21.86
C ILE A 174 5.93 -8.45 22.62
N ASN A 175 5.69 -9.69 22.20
CA ASN A 175 6.37 -10.82 22.79
C ASN A 175 7.82 -10.83 22.29
N LYS A 176 8.75 -10.29 23.08
CA LYS A 176 10.19 -10.28 22.73
C LYS A 176 10.75 -11.68 22.44
N GLY A 177 10.16 -12.75 23.00
CA GLY A 177 10.54 -14.13 22.68
C GLY A 177 10.19 -14.58 21.26
N SER A 178 9.25 -13.89 20.61
CA SER A 178 8.85 -14.13 19.22
C SER A 178 9.78 -13.49 18.19
N LEU A 179 10.66 -12.58 18.62
CA LEU A 179 11.65 -11.94 17.76
C LEU A 179 12.87 -12.85 17.57
N ILE A 180 13.44 -12.84 16.36
CA ILE A 180 14.76 -13.41 16.07
C ILE A 180 15.78 -12.36 16.51
N LYS A 181 16.62 -12.76 17.45
CA LYS A 181 17.76 -11.94 17.86
C LYS A 181 18.94 -12.39 17.01
N PHE A 182 19.53 -11.44 16.30
CA PHE A 182 20.80 -11.59 15.63
C PHE A 182 21.65 -10.39 16.04
N ASN A 183 22.95 -10.62 16.21
CA ASN A 183 23.89 -9.51 16.36
C ASN A 183 24.17 -9.00 14.97
N ASN A 184 24.18 -7.68 14.81
CA ASN A 184 24.66 -7.07 13.58
C ASN A 184 26.19 -7.09 13.65
N PRO A 185 26.85 -8.04 12.96
CA PRO A 185 28.25 -8.38 13.24
C PRO A 185 29.21 -7.23 12.90
N ASP A 186 28.79 -6.31 12.03
CA ASP A 186 29.67 -5.28 11.47
C ASP A 186 29.37 -3.87 12.03
N ASN A 187 28.42 -3.73 12.98
CA ASN A 187 27.89 -2.44 13.45
C ASN A 187 27.42 -1.47 12.33
N MET A 188 27.28 -1.97 11.11
CA MET A 188 26.78 -1.25 9.94
C MET A 188 25.25 -1.23 9.96
N ASN A 189 24.56 -0.25 9.39
CA ASN A 189 23.09 -0.14 9.50
C ASN A 189 22.28 -1.15 8.64
N HIS A 190 22.77 -2.37 8.42
CA HIS A 190 22.16 -3.42 7.58
C HIS A 190 21.04 -4.25 8.24
N CYS A 191 20.50 -3.81 9.38
CA CYS A 191 19.55 -4.61 10.16
C CYS A 191 18.29 -5.03 9.37
N LEU A 192 17.83 -4.20 8.43
CA LEU A 192 16.73 -4.54 7.51
C LEU A 192 17.04 -5.80 6.68
N PHE A 193 18.21 -5.85 6.02
CA PHE A 193 18.59 -6.99 5.18
C PHE A 193 18.84 -8.26 5.98
N PHE A 194 19.48 -8.13 7.14
CA PHE A 194 19.66 -9.27 8.05
C PHE A 194 18.32 -9.83 8.52
N ALA A 195 17.36 -8.96 8.88
CA ALA A 195 16.01 -9.40 9.24
C ALA A 195 15.33 -10.08 8.05
N LEU A 196 15.48 -9.53 6.83
CA LEU A 196 15.00 -10.10 5.57
C LEU A 196 15.45 -11.54 5.36
N ILE A 197 16.76 -11.78 5.37
CA ILE A 197 17.31 -13.11 5.18
C ILE A 197 16.97 -14.06 6.33
N ALA A 198 17.03 -13.60 7.58
CA ALA A 198 16.72 -14.45 8.73
C ALA A 198 15.28 -14.99 8.69
N SER A 199 14.30 -14.13 8.39
CA SER A 199 12.90 -14.54 8.25
C SER A 199 12.67 -15.42 7.03
N LEU A 200 13.29 -15.09 5.88
CA LEU A 200 13.16 -15.89 4.67
C LEU A 200 13.65 -17.31 4.91
N ILE A 201 14.91 -17.48 5.34
CA ILE A 201 15.52 -18.79 5.59
C ILE A 201 14.72 -19.57 6.61
N GLN A 202 14.23 -18.92 7.67
CA GLN A 202 13.38 -19.60 8.66
C GLN A 202 12.10 -20.19 8.06
N ASN A 203 11.50 -19.50 7.08
CA ASN A 203 10.23 -19.93 6.48
C ASN A 203 10.42 -20.95 5.35
N ILE A 204 11.49 -20.87 4.56
CA ILE A 204 11.64 -21.71 3.35
C ILE A 204 12.56 -22.92 3.54
N SER A 205 13.55 -22.87 4.45
CA SER A 205 14.65 -23.84 4.45
C SER A 205 14.31 -25.20 5.06
N ASN A 206 13.17 -25.32 5.75
CA ASN A 206 12.79 -26.51 6.55
C ASN A 206 13.90 -26.99 7.52
N TRP A 207 14.82 -26.11 7.92
CA TRP A 207 15.95 -26.50 8.75
C TRP A 207 15.51 -26.83 10.19
N PRO A 208 16.16 -27.84 10.83
CA PRO A 208 16.03 -28.03 12.26
C PRO A 208 16.43 -26.75 13.01
N ARG A 209 15.74 -26.47 14.13
CA ARG A 209 15.97 -25.27 14.95
C ARG A 209 17.45 -25.06 15.31
N LEU A 210 18.17 -26.16 15.56
CA LEU A 210 19.59 -26.13 15.92
C LEU A 210 20.47 -25.66 14.75
N LYS A 211 20.17 -26.10 13.51
CA LYS A 211 20.91 -25.68 12.30
C LYS A 211 20.67 -24.20 12.00
N PHE A 212 19.42 -23.75 12.10
CA PHE A 212 19.10 -22.33 11.96
C PHE A 212 19.79 -21.46 13.02
N PHE A 213 19.88 -21.96 14.26
CA PHE A 213 20.64 -21.30 15.32
C PHE A 213 22.14 -21.19 14.97
N TYR A 214 22.75 -22.25 14.45
CA TYR A 214 24.16 -22.22 14.03
C TYR A 214 24.41 -21.26 12.88
N TYR A 215 23.48 -21.19 11.92
CA TYR A 215 23.51 -20.23 10.82
C TYR A 215 23.52 -18.77 11.31
N LEU A 216 22.58 -18.41 12.21
CA LEU A 216 22.48 -17.04 12.72
C LEU A 216 23.66 -16.61 13.60
N ASN A 217 24.34 -17.54 14.26
CA ASN A 217 25.38 -17.26 15.25
C ASN A 217 26.80 -17.61 14.76
N ASN A 218 26.99 -17.90 13.47
CA ASN A 218 28.29 -18.26 12.88
C ASN A 218 28.96 -19.48 13.57
N LEU A 219 28.18 -20.49 13.95
CA LEU A 219 28.68 -21.67 14.68
C LEU A 219 28.79 -22.91 13.77
N LYS A 220 29.61 -23.88 14.20
CA LYS A 220 29.71 -25.25 13.63
C LYS A 220 29.74 -25.30 12.09
N GLY A 221 30.74 -24.66 11.49
CA GLY A 221 30.97 -24.70 10.03
C GLY A 221 30.07 -23.79 9.20
N MET A 222 29.17 -23.01 9.82
CA MET A 222 28.31 -22.01 9.16
C MET A 222 28.85 -20.59 9.32
N SER A 223 30.15 -20.44 9.57
CA SER A 223 30.78 -19.14 9.84
C SER A 223 30.67 -18.24 8.61
N GLY A 224 30.09 -17.05 8.78
CA GLY A 224 29.96 -16.05 7.74
C GLY A 224 28.86 -16.34 6.70
N CYS A 225 28.17 -17.49 6.77
CA CYS A 225 27.11 -17.83 5.81
C CYS A 225 25.97 -16.81 5.85
N PHE A 226 25.51 -16.44 7.05
CA PHE A 226 24.41 -15.48 7.20
C PHE A 226 24.77 -14.08 6.67
N GLN A 227 26.00 -13.61 6.94
CA GLN A 227 26.52 -12.37 6.35
C GLN A 227 26.63 -12.47 4.83
N LYS A 228 27.19 -13.57 4.32
CA LYS A 228 27.37 -13.77 2.89
C LYS A 228 26.05 -13.75 2.13
N ASP A 229 25.03 -14.46 2.62
CA ASP A 229 23.70 -14.48 2.00
C ASP A 229 23.04 -13.08 2.03
N THR A 230 23.28 -12.33 3.12
CA THR A 230 22.81 -10.95 3.27
C THR A 230 23.47 -10.00 2.27
N TYR A 231 24.80 -10.05 2.13
CA TYR A 231 25.50 -9.22 1.16
C TYR A 231 25.23 -9.65 -0.28
N GLN A 232 24.97 -10.94 -0.52
CA GLN A 232 24.57 -11.42 -1.83
C GLN A 232 23.24 -10.82 -2.26
N ILE A 233 22.21 -10.78 -1.40
CA ILE A 233 20.94 -10.15 -1.78
C ILE A 233 21.09 -8.64 -1.95
N MET A 234 21.89 -7.97 -1.11
CA MET A 234 22.18 -6.54 -1.26
C MET A 234 22.80 -6.25 -2.63
N ASN A 235 23.79 -7.05 -3.05
CA ASN A 235 24.42 -6.90 -4.36
C ASN A 235 23.44 -7.18 -5.51
N GLN A 236 22.58 -8.20 -5.38
CA GLN A 236 21.58 -8.54 -6.39
C GLN A 236 20.59 -7.40 -6.66
N VAL A 237 20.18 -6.67 -5.61
CA VAL A 237 19.24 -5.54 -5.75
C VAL A 237 19.94 -4.19 -5.97
N GLY A 238 21.27 -4.19 -6.14
CA GLY A 238 22.07 -2.99 -6.33
C GLY A 238 22.08 -2.06 -5.11
N ALA A 239 22.01 -2.61 -3.89
CA ALA A 239 22.03 -1.82 -2.68
C ALA A 239 23.43 -1.24 -2.40
N GLN A 240 23.50 0.08 -2.25
CA GLN A 240 24.72 0.77 -1.86
C GLN A 240 25.09 0.41 -0.42
N THR A 241 26.33 0.00 -0.19
CA THR A 241 26.85 -0.29 1.15
C THR A 241 27.26 0.99 1.87
N GLY A 242 27.12 1.03 3.20
CA GLY A 242 27.58 2.15 4.03
C GLY A 242 26.58 3.28 4.24
N LEU A 243 25.30 3.07 3.91
CA LEU A 243 24.23 4.02 4.23
C LEU A 243 23.97 4.07 5.75
N ASN A 244 23.56 5.24 6.23
CA ASN A 244 23.18 5.47 7.63
C ASN A 244 21.86 4.76 8.00
N GLU A 245 20.97 4.57 7.05
CA GLU A 245 19.73 3.82 7.22
C GLU A 245 19.27 3.27 5.87
N TYR A 246 18.50 2.19 5.90
CA TYR A 246 17.88 1.62 4.71
C TYR A 246 16.37 1.71 4.86
N ASP A 247 15.74 2.47 3.97
CA ASP A 247 14.30 2.69 4.01
C ASP A 247 13.54 1.43 3.56
N ALA A 248 12.53 1.06 4.34
CA ALA A 248 11.66 -0.07 4.03
C ALA A 248 10.91 0.15 2.70
N ASP A 249 10.47 1.39 2.45
CA ASP A 249 9.70 1.74 1.25
C ASP A 249 10.54 1.60 -0.04
N GLU A 250 11.86 1.76 0.04
CA GLU A 250 12.77 1.66 -1.10
C GLU A 250 13.26 0.23 -1.33
N TRP A 251 13.72 -0.44 -0.27
CA TRP A 251 14.48 -1.68 -0.40
C TRP A 251 13.60 -2.94 -0.39
N ILE A 252 12.48 -2.94 0.35
CA ILE A 252 11.62 -4.13 0.43
C ILE A 252 11.00 -4.48 -0.93
N PRO A 253 10.47 -3.53 -1.72
CA PRO A 253 9.93 -3.86 -3.04
C PRO A 253 10.92 -4.58 -3.93
N ARG A 254 12.15 -4.05 -4.04
CA ARG A 254 13.21 -4.62 -4.87
C ARG A 254 13.56 -6.05 -4.44
N ILE A 255 13.65 -6.30 -3.13
CA ILE A 255 14.01 -7.60 -2.59
C ILE A 255 12.88 -8.61 -2.75
N VAL A 256 11.63 -8.21 -2.48
CA VAL A 256 10.47 -9.10 -2.62
C VAL A 256 10.24 -9.43 -4.09
N ASP A 257 10.40 -8.48 -5.00
CA ASP A 257 10.29 -8.71 -6.43
C ASP A 257 11.43 -9.63 -6.92
N GLN A 258 12.66 -9.41 -6.45
CA GLN A 258 13.79 -10.31 -6.72
C GLN A 258 13.49 -11.75 -6.26
N TRP A 259 12.90 -11.93 -5.08
CA TRP A 259 12.56 -13.24 -4.57
C TRP A 259 11.43 -13.91 -5.36
N ASN A 260 10.34 -13.20 -5.60
CA ASN A 260 9.16 -13.76 -6.26
C ASN A 260 9.39 -14.00 -7.76
N ASN A 261 10.18 -13.14 -8.41
CA ASN A 261 10.33 -13.15 -9.87
C ASN A 261 11.63 -13.78 -10.35
N ILE A 262 12.62 -14.01 -9.47
CA ILE A 262 13.94 -14.55 -9.86
C ILE A 262 14.36 -15.71 -8.97
N ASN A 263 14.53 -15.49 -7.66
CA ASN A 263 15.21 -16.47 -6.81
C ASN A 263 14.34 -17.68 -6.44
N TYR A 264 13.03 -17.50 -6.27
CA TYR A 264 12.12 -18.52 -5.73
C TYR A 264 10.86 -18.72 -6.60
N ILE A 265 10.97 -18.46 -7.91
CA ILE A 265 9.89 -18.70 -8.87
C ILE A 265 9.37 -20.13 -8.71
N ASN A 266 8.04 -20.28 -8.62
CA ASN A 266 7.35 -21.56 -8.43
C ASN A 266 7.69 -22.32 -7.13
N GLN A 267 8.46 -21.74 -6.21
CA GLN A 267 8.78 -22.35 -4.91
C GLN A 267 7.96 -21.74 -3.79
N CYS A 268 7.87 -20.41 -3.74
CA CYS A 268 7.05 -19.69 -2.78
C CYS A 268 6.65 -18.31 -3.31
N ILE A 269 5.58 -17.76 -2.74
CA ILE A 269 5.11 -16.39 -3.01
C ILE A 269 5.22 -15.61 -1.71
N VAL A 270 6.19 -14.70 -1.67
CA VAL A 270 6.56 -13.92 -0.49
C VAL A 270 5.76 -12.62 -0.41
N LYS A 271 5.24 -12.33 0.79
CA LYS A 271 4.69 -11.01 1.15
C LYS A 271 5.25 -10.54 2.48
N VAL A 272 5.67 -9.29 2.54
CA VAL A 272 6.27 -8.67 3.72
C VAL A 272 5.25 -7.81 4.45
N PHE A 273 5.29 -7.86 5.79
CA PHE A 273 4.49 -7.04 6.70
C PHE A 273 5.38 -6.44 7.80
N ILE A 274 5.35 -5.11 7.96
CA ILE A 274 6.09 -4.41 9.00
C ILE A 274 5.12 -3.85 10.03
N PHE A 275 5.37 -4.16 11.30
CA PHE A 275 4.67 -3.58 12.43
C PHE A 275 5.59 -2.60 13.15
N GLY A 276 5.10 -1.40 13.44
CA GLY A 276 5.82 -0.43 14.24
C GLY A 276 5.49 -0.50 15.72
N ASP A 277 6.22 0.31 16.48
CA ASP A 277 6.09 0.53 17.92
C ASP A 277 4.80 1.27 18.32
N GLN A 278 4.06 1.83 17.36
CA GLN A 278 2.89 2.67 17.61
C GLN A 278 1.67 1.91 18.15
N GLY A 279 1.77 0.58 18.32
CA GLY A 279 0.77 -0.22 19.03
C GLY A 279 -0.48 -0.57 18.21
N ASN A 280 -0.41 -0.49 16.88
CA ASN A 280 -1.53 -0.86 16.00
C ASN A 280 -1.45 -2.34 15.62
N TYR A 281 -2.57 -3.06 15.71
CA TYR A 281 -2.65 -4.44 15.17
C TYR A 281 -2.69 -4.46 13.64
N LYS A 282 -2.44 -3.33 12.99
CA LYS A 282 -2.34 -3.23 11.54
C LYS A 282 -0.88 -3.00 11.19
N PRO A 283 -0.37 -3.65 10.14
CA PRO A 283 0.96 -3.35 9.62
C PRO A 283 1.02 -1.87 9.22
N GLU A 284 2.16 -1.24 9.47
CA GLU A 284 2.47 0.12 9.01
C GLU A 284 2.89 0.11 7.54
N PHE A 285 3.50 -1.01 7.09
CA PHE A 285 3.89 -1.23 5.71
C PHE A 285 3.62 -2.69 5.30
N GLU A 286 3.18 -2.90 4.07
CA GLU A 286 3.01 -4.22 3.46
C GLU A 286 3.37 -4.18 1.97
N TYR A 287 4.05 -5.20 1.47
CA TYR A 287 4.41 -5.31 0.06
C TYR A 287 4.46 -6.76 -0.40
N GLY A 288 3.90 -7.03 -1.57
CA GLY A 288 3.85 -8.35 -2.22
C GLY A 288 2.43 -8.77 -2.65
N PRO A 289 2.30 -9.87 -3.40
CA PRO A 289 1.03 -10.35 -3.97
C PRO A 289 -0.03 -10.67 -2.91
N GLU A 290 -1.32 -10.63 -3.24
CA GLU A 290 -2.40 -11.00 -2.29
C GLU A 290 -2.56 -12.52 -2.09
N ASP A 291 -2.11 -13.32 -3.06
CA ASP A 291 -2.16 -14.79 -3.09
C ASP A 291 -0.89 -15.45 -2.51
N TYR A 292 -0.19 -14.74 -1.64
CA TYR A 292 1.03 -15.20 -0.98
C TYR A 292 0.83 -16.45 -0.10
N ASP A 293 1.85 -17.31 -0.08
CA ASP A 293 1.91 -18.48 0.81
C ASP A 293 2.94 -18.32 1.94
N THR A 294 3.89 -17.39 1.78
CA THR A 294 5.04 -17.21 2.66
C THR A 294 5.04 -15.79 3.23
N PRO A 295 4.29 -15.54 4.33
CA PRO A 295 4.33 -14.25 4.99
C PRO A 295 5.62 -14.06 5.77
N ILE A 296 6.19 -12.89 5.61
CA ILE A 296 7.38 -12.45 6.29
C ILE A 296 7.04 -11.24 7.15
N LEU A 297 7.34 -11.31 8.46
CA LEU A 297 6.96 -10.27 9.42
C LEU A 297 8.17 -9.63 10.07
N TYR A 298 8.10 -8.31 10.20
CA TYR A 298 9.07 -7.49 10.90
C TYR A 298 8.43 -6.65 11.98
N TYR A 299 9.22 -6.40 13.03
CA TYR A 299 8.93 -5.38 14.02
C TYR A 299 10.01 -4.30 13.93
N ASN A 300 9.60 -3.07 13.63
CA ASN A 300 10.46 -1.90 13.67
C ASN A 300 10.31 -1.23 15.03
N ASP A 301 11.39 -1.22 15.81
CA ASP A 301 11.36 -0.66 17.17
C ASP A 301 11.56 0.87 17.17
N THR A 302 11.37 1.49 18.34
CA THR A 302 11.54 2.94 18.56
C THR A 302 12.88 3.49 18.10
N GLU A 303 13.93 2.64 18.08
CA GLU A 303 15.30 2.97 17.69
C GLU A 303 15.57 2.71 16.19
N LYS A 304 14.53 2.52 15.37
CA LYS A 304 14.61 2.18 13.94
C LYS A 304 15.34 0.85 13.64
N HIS A 305 15.41 -0.05 14.61
CA HIS A 305 15.98 -1.39 14.42
C HIS A 305 14.92 -2.37 13.93
N PHE A 306 15.23 -3.11 12.87
CA PHE A 306 14.36 -4.14 12.32
C PHE A 306 14.63 -5.50 12.97
N TYR A 307 13.61 -6.03 13.64
CA TYR A 307 13.61 -7.39 14.16
C TYR A 307 12.77 -8.32 13.28
N ALA A 308 13.36 -9.43 12.85
CA ALA A 308 12.65 -10.53 12.23
C ALA A 308 11.72 -11.23 13.24
N VAL A 309 10.52 -11.64 12.80
CA VAL A 309 9.53 -12.32 13.64
C VAL A 309 9.48 -13.82 13.31
N LYS A 310 9.62 -14.67 14.33
CA LYS A 310 9.71 -16.14 14.17
C LYS A 310 8.46 -16.78 13.58
N LYS A 311 7.27 -16.32 13.99
CA LYS A 311 5.96 -16.84 13.59
C LYS A 311 4.88 -15.78 13.72
N CYS A 312 4.03 -15.65 12.71
CA CYS A 312 2.94 -14.68 12.62
C CYS A 312 2.02 -14.65 13.85
N GLY A 313 1.66 -15.83 14.37
CA GLY A 313 0.68 -15.96 15.46
C GLY A 313 1.20 -15.72 16.88
N ARG A 314 2.43 -15.24 17.06
CA ARG A 314 3.02 -15.04 18.40
C ARG A 314 3.55 -13.64 18.69
N LEU A 315 3.59 -12.76 17.69
CA LEU A 315 4.10 -11.39 17.85
C LEU A 315 3.39 -10.64 18.97
N PHE A 316 2.05 -10.73 18.99
CA PHE A 316 1.19 -10.04 19.94
C PHE A 316 0.80 -10.90 21.16
N GLY A 317 1.50 -12.01 21.41
CA GLY A 317 1.14 -12.98 22.46
C GLY A 317 -0.17 -13.75 22.22
N LYS A 318 -0.91 -13.41 21.15
CA LYS A 318 -2.14 -14.07 20.70
C LYS A 318 -2.05 -14.40 19.20
N PRO A 319 -2.80 -15.41 18.73
CA PRO A 319 -2.97 -15.65 17.31
C PRO A 319 -3.42 -14.40 16.57
N TYR A 320 -2.82 -14.17 15.39
CA TYR A 320 -3.05 -13.00 14.57
C TYR A 320 -3.33 -13.43 13.14
N CYS A 321 -4.38 -12.85 12.55
CA CYS A 321 -4.78 -13.12 11.18
C CYS A 321 -4.29 -11.99 10.28
N LEU A 322 -3.38 -12.29 9.36
CA LEU A 322 -2.85 -11.33 8.38
C LEU A 322 -3.91 -10.84 7.40
N SER A 323 -4.82 -11.73 7.01
CA SER A 323 -5.96 -11.45 6.13
C SER A 323 -6.96 -10.46 6.76
N CYS A 324 -7.40 -10.71 8.00
CA CYS A 324 -8.33 -9.81 8.71
C CYS A 324 -7.64 -8.63 9.40
N LYS A 325 -6.31 -8.64 9.48
CA LYS A 325 -5.48 -7.69 10.23
C LYS A 325 -5.94 -7.53 11.68
N SER A 326 -6.18 -8.66 12.35
CA SER A 326 -6.77 -8.70 13.70
C SER A 326 -6.27 -9.88 14.54
N ILE A 327 -6.16 -9.66 15.85
CA ILE A 327 -5.95 -10.73 16.83
C ILE A 327 -7.22 -11.56 17.02
N TYR A 328 -7.06 -12.82 17.40
CA TYR A 328 -8.15 -13.70 17.79
C TYR A 328 -7.71 -14.64 18.93
N SER A 329 -8.68 -15.12 19.72
CA SER A 329 -8.42 -16.03 20.84
C SER A 329 -8.24 -17.47 20.37
N ASP A 330 -9.13 -17.93 19.50
CA ASP A 330 -9.15 -19.29 18.95
C ASP A 330 -9.52 -19.25 17.46
N ALA A 331 -8.88 -20.10 16.66
CA ALA A 331 -9.18 -20.26 15.24
C ALA A 331 -10.65 -20.67 15.01
N GLN A 332 -11.24 -21.43 15.94
CA GLN A 332 -12.65 -21.84 15.88
C GLN A 332 -13.61 -20.64 15.93
N LEU A 333 -13.27 -19.64 16.76
CA LEU A 333 -14.03 -18.42 17.00
C LEU A 333 -13.68 -17.28 16.03
N HIS A 334 -12.69 -17.49 15.15
CA HIS A 334 -12.33 -16.50 14.15
C HIS A 334 -13.49 -16.28 13.16
N SER A 335 -13.54 -15.07 12.59
CA SER A 335 -14.62 -14.63 11.69
C SER A 335 -14.91 -15.66 10.59
N ILE A 336 -16.19 -15.99 10.41
CA ILE A 336 -16.65 -16.92 9.37
C ILE A 336 -16.42 -16.35 7.97
N ASN A 337 -16.36 -15.02 7.85
CA ASN A 337 -16.14 -14.30 6.61
C ASN A 337 -14.66 -14.12 6.25
N CYS A 338 -13.74 -14.59 7.10
CA CYS A 338 -12.32 -14.55 6.79
C CYS A 338 -12.02 -15.45 5.59
N HIS A 339 -11.43 -14.89 4.52
CA HIS A 339 -11.05 -15.66 3.33
C HIS A 339 -9.95 -16.66 3.64
N ALA A 340 -9.03 -16.31 4.54
CA ALA A 340 -7.93 -17.15 5.00
C ALA A 340 -8.35 -18.18 6.07
N ARG A 341 -9.64 -18.55 6.14
CA ARG A 341 -10.18 -19.52 7.11
C ARG A 341 -10.83 -20.70 6.41
N CYS A 342 -10.46 -21.91 6.81
CA CYS A 342 -11.12 -23.10 6.32
C CYS A 342 -12.51 -23.29 6.97
N LYS A 343 -13.57 -23.33 6.16
CA LYS A 343 -14.95 -23.58 6.63
C LYS A 343 -15.17 -25.01 7.18
N ASN A 344 -14.27 -25.94 6.87
CA ASN A 344 -14.37 -27.35 7.25
C ASN A 344 -13.62 -27.69 8.54
N CYS A 345 -12.40 -27.17 8.74
CA CYS A 345 -11.58 -27.47 9.93
C CYS A 345 -11.26 -26.24 10.79
N SER A 346 -11.78 -25.04 10.47
CA SER A 346 -11.62 -23.77 11.18
C SER A 346 -10.21 -23.18 11.28
N ARG A 347 -9.18 -23.85 10.74
CA ARG A 347 -7.82 -23.31 10.71
C ARG A 347 -7.78 -22.00 9.92
N VAL A 348 -6.91 -21.10 10.37
CA VAL A 348 -6.75 -19.73 9.84
C VAL A 348 -5.29 -19.51 9.49
N GLY A 349 -5.03 -18.86 8.35
CA GLY A 349 -3.68 -18.54 7.87
C GLY A 349 -3.59 -18.49 6.34
N PRO A 350 -2.44 -18.08 5.79
CA PRO A 350 -2.25 -17.88 4.35
C PRO A 350 -2.44 -19.17 3.52
N LEU A 351 -2.12 -20.34 4.10
CA LEU A 351 -2.30 -21.65 3.46
C LEU A 351 -3.75 -22.17 3.51
N PHE A 352 -4.72 -21.32 3.90
CA PHE A 352 -6.13 -21.69 4.00
C PHE A 352 -6.98 -20.80 3.08
N PRO A 353 -8.07 -21.31 2.50
CA PRO A 353 -8.75 -22.59 2.78
C PRO A 353 -7.92 -23.84 2.41
N CYS A 354 -8.15 -24.96 3.11
CA CYS A 354 -7.42 -26.21 2.84
C CYS A 354 -7.60 -26.63 1.37
N GLN A 355 -6.48 -26.87 0.69
CA GLN A 355 -6.48 -27.34 -0.69
C GLN A 355 -6.85 -28.82 -0.79
N PRO A 356 -7.53 -29.26 -1.86
CA PRO A 356 -7.91 -30.65 -2.06
C PRO A 356 -6.69 -31.53 -2.38
N ASP A 357 -6.62 -32.70 -1.74
CA ASP A 357 -5.72 -33.79 -2.09
C ASP A 357 -6.38 -34.61 -3.22
N LYS A 358 -5.63 -34.89 -4.30
CA LYS A 358 -6.17 -35.51 -5.53
C LYS A 358 -6.90 -36.84 -5.32
N CYS A 359 -6.58 -37.59 -4.25
CA CYS A 359 -7.11 -38.94 -4.02
C CYS A 359 -7.85 -39.11 -2.68
N PHE A 360 -8.32 -38.03 -2.06
CA PHE A 360 -9.03 -38.11 -0.78
C PHE A 360 -10.44 -37.56 -0.87
N PHE A 361 -11.42 -38.37 -0.45
CA PHE A 361 -12.79 -37.91 -0.23
C PHE A 361 -13.39 -38.65 0.97
N LYS A 362 -13.76 -37.92 2.04
CA LYS A 362 -14.47 -38.47 3.20
C LYS A 362 -15.60 -37.56 3.64
N ASN A 363 -16.69 -38.17 4.09
CA ASN A 363 -17.77 -37.48 4.79
C ASN A 363 -17.64 -37.68 6.31
N CYS A 364 -17.90 -36.63 7.09
CA CYS A 364 -18.00 -36.77 8.53
C CYS A 364 -19.46 -37.08 8.95
N ASN A 365 -19.71 -38.26 9.50
CA ASN A 365 -21.04 -38.72 9.91
C ASN A 365 -21.73 -37.84 10.97
N LEU A 366 -20.97 -37.04 11.74
CA LEU A 366 -21.51 -36.20 12.83
C LEU A 366 -21.99 -34.82 12.34
N CYS A 367 -21.38 -34.29 11.29
CA CYS A 367 -21.63 -32.92 10.82
C CYS A 367 -21.95 -32.84 9.32
N PHE A 368 -21.91 -33.97 8.62
CA PHE A 368 -22.18 -34.16 7.19
C PHE A 368 -21.32 -33.31 6.24
N LYS A 369 -20.19 -32.78 6.72
CA LYS A 369 -19.22 -32.07 5.87
C LYS A 369 -18.43 -33.07 5.04
N ASN A 370 -18.13 -32.66 3.81
CA ASN A 370 -17.26 -33.39 2.89
C ASN A 370 -15.84 -32.81 2.97
N PHE A 371 -14.85 -33.69 2.97
CA PHE A 371 -13.44 -33.36 3.08
C PHE A 371 -12.70 -33.97 1.90
N ASN A 372 -11.99 -33.11 1.18
CA ASN A 372 -11.15 -33.51 0.06
C ASN A 372 -9.67 -33.55 0.45
N ASN A 373 -9.36 -33.41 1.74
CA ASN A 373 -7.99 -33.37 2.25
C ASN A 373 -7.92 -34.14 3.58
N ASN A 374 -6.96 -35.06 3.69
CA ASN A 374 -6.87 -35.95 4.85
C ASN A 374 -6.46 -35.20 6.12
N ASP A 375 -5.53 -34.25 6.01
CA ASP A 375 -5.10 -33.41 7.11
C ASP A 375 -6.24 -32.51 7.61
N CYS A 376 -7.02 -31.93 6.71
CA CYS A 376 -8.23 -31.19 7.04
C CYS A 376 -9.25 -32.05 7.79
N TYR A 377 -9.45 -33.30 7.36
CA TYR A 377 -10.36 -34.25 8.01
C TYR A 377 -9.87 -34.66 9.41
N LYS A 378 -8.60 -35.03 9.55
CA LYS A 378 -7.99 -35.38 10.85
C LYS A 378 -8.06 -34.22 11.82
N GLN A 379 -7.69 -33.02 11.39
CA GLN A 379 -7.76 -31.82 12.23
C GLN A 379 -9.20 -31.52 12.67
N HIS A 380 -10.15 -31.70 11.77
CA HIS A 380 -11.56 -31.51 12.07
C HIS A 380 -12.07 -32.45 13.17
N LEU A 381 -11.66 -33.73 13.14
CA LEU A 381 -11.98 -34.72 14.16
C LEU A 381 -11.27 -34.41 15.49
N ASN A 382 -9.95 -34.17 15.45
CA ASN A 382 -9.14 -33.91 16.64
C ASN A 382 -9.64 -32.70 17.44
N ASN A 383 -10.09 -31.65 16.75
CA ASN A 383 -10.61 -30.44 17.38
C ASN A 383 -12.10 -30.54 17.75
N GLY A 384 -12.79 -31.63 17.41
CA GLY A 384 -14.23 -31.78 17.64
C GLY A 384 -15.07 -30.70 16.96
N PHE A 385 -14.61 -30.13 15.83
CA PHE A 385 -15.24 -28.95 15.21
C PHE A 385 -16.68 -29.22 14.72
N CYS A 386 -17.06 -30.49 14.57
CA CYS A 386 -18.45 -30.94 14.40
C CYS A 386 -19.45 -30.31 15.38
N LYS A 387 -19.01 -30.03 16.62
CA LYS A 387 -19.85 -29.46 17.68
C LYS A 387 -20.24 -28.02 17.38
N ASN A 388 -19.40 -27.30 16.63
CA ASN A 388 -19.53 -25.87 16.38
C ASN A 388 -20.10 -25.56 15.00
N SER A 389 -19.92 -26.46 14.02
CA SER A 389 -20.44 -26.23 12.68
C SER A 389 -20.82 -27.50 11.95
N LYS A 390 -22.00 -27.47 11.32
CA LYS A 390 -22.60 -28.59 10.59
C LYS A 390 -23.01 -28.17 9.18
N LYS A 391 -23.14 -29.15 8.28
CA LYS A 391 -23.67 -28.99 6.93
C LYS A 391 -25.07 -29.59 6.88
N CYS A 392 -26.01 -28.90 6.25
CA CYS A 392 -27.34 -29.45 6.00
C CYS A 392 -27.31 -30.44 4.83
N ASN A 393 -27.92 -31.63 5.00
CA ASN A 393 -28.04 -32.62 3.92
C ASN A 393 -29.02 -32.20 2.82
N LYS A 394 -29.99 -31.34 3.11
CA LYS A 394 -31.02 -30.91 2.15
C LYS A 394 -30.55 -29.74 1.29
N CYS A 395 -30.09 -28.65 1.90
CA CYS A 395 -29.71 -27.43 1.18
C CYS A 395 -28.19 -27.21 1.05
N GLY A 396 -27.37 -28.09 1.64
CA GLY A 396 -25.91 -27.98 1.58
C GLY A 396 -25.28 -26.84 2.39
N VAL A 397 -26.07 -25.97 3.01
CA VAL A 397 -25.59 -24.82 3.79
C VAL A 397 -24.78 -25.28 4.99
N ILE A 398 -23.60 -24.67 5.18
CA ILE A 398 -22.80 -24.81 6.40
C ILE A 398 -23.25 -23.76 7.40
N TRP A 399 -23.66 -24.19 8.58
CA TRP A 399 -24.19 -23.33 9.63
C TRP A 399 -23.39 -23.48 10.93
N ASN A 400 -23.44 -22.43 11.77
CA ASN A 400 -22.87 -22.41 13.11
C ASN A 400 -23.91 -22.94 14.11
N VAL A 401 -23.52 -23.93 14.91
CA VAL A 401 -24.43 -24.58 15.86
C VAL A 401 -24.95 -23.59 16.90
N TYR A 402 -24.07 -22.82 17.54
CA TYR A 402 -24.43 -21.85 18.57
C TYR A 402 -25.47 -20.84 18.08
N ASP A 403 -25.24 -20.23 16.91
CA ASP A 403 -26.13 -19.20 16.36
C ASP A 403 -27.52 -19.77 16.01
N ASN A 404 -27.58 -21.03 15.58
CA ASN A 404 -28.82 -21.68 15.14
C ASN A 404 -29.54 -22.46 16.25
N THR A 405 -28.94 -22.60 17.43
CA THR A 405 -29.59 -23.20 18.61
C THR A 405 -29.92 -22.18 19.70
N ARG A 406 -29.47 -20.93 19.55
CA ARG A 406 -29.82 -19.84 20.46
C ARG A 406 -31.35 -19.63 20.51
N LYS A 407 -31.85 -19.12 21.64
CA LYS A 407 -33.28 -18.86 21.87
C LYS A 407 -34.17 -20.12 21.70
N GLY A 408 -33.67 -21.31 22.05
CA GLY A 408 -34.44 -22.55 22.05
C GLY A 408 -34.65 -23.20 20.67
N ARG A 409 -34.00 -22.69 19.62
CA ARG A 409 -34.06 -23.30 18.28
C ARG A 409 -33.40 -24.67 18.27
N LYS A 410 -33.96 -25.61 17.48
CA LYS A 410 -33.42 -26.98 17.33
C LYS A 410 -32.31 -27.10 16.27
N GLY A 411 -31.89 -25.99 15.67
CA GLY A 411 -30.83 -25.95 14.66
C GLY A 411 -31.24 -25.19 13.38
N HIS A 412 -30.51 -25.49 12.30
CA HIS A 412 -30.76 -24.89 10.99
C HIS A 412 -32.10 -25.33 10.39
N VAL A 413 -32.83 -24.37 9.83
CA VAL A 413 -34.03 -24.57 9.02
C VAL A 413 -33.72 -24.09 7.61
N CYS A 414 -34.00 -24.92 6.61
CA CYS A 414 -33.74 -24.56 5.21
C CYS A 414 -34.59 -23.35 4.80
N ASN A 415 -34.06 -22.52 3.91
CA ASN A 415 -34.69 -21.30 3.39
C ASN A 415 -34.90 -20.17 4.42
N GLU A 416 -34.29 -20.28 5.60
CA GLU A 416 -34.22 -19.16 6.55
C GLU A 416 -32.86 -18.46 6.51
N LYS A 417 -32.86 -17.15 6.74
CA LYS A 417 -31.66 -16.31 6.85
C LYS A 417 -31.69 -15.52 8.16
N TYR A 418 -30.55 -15.48 8.85
CA TYR A 418 -30.38 -14.63 10.03
C TYR A 418 -30.32 -13.15 9.62
N CYS A 419 -31.12 -12.31 10.27
CA CYS A 419 -31.09 -10.87 10.11
C CYS A 419 -30.41 -10.23 11.32
N SER A 420 -29.30 -9.53 11.08
CA SER A 420 -28.57 -8.79 12.11
C SER A 420 -29.31 -7.56 12.63
N THR A 421 -30.31 -7.07 11.89
CA THR A 421 -31.08 -5.87 12.26
C THR A 421 -32.06 -6.16 13.39
N CYS A 422 -32.81 -7.25 13.29
CA CYS A 422 -33.79 -7.68 14.30
C CYS A 422 -33.26 -8.77 15.24
N ASN A 423 -32.08 -9.35 14.95
CA ASN A 423 -31.52 -10.51 15.63
C ASN A 423 -32.45 -11.75 15.65
N GLU A 424 -33.14 -11.98 14.53
CA GLU A 424 -34.01 -13.13 14.28
C GLU A 424 -33.78 -13.77 12.91
N PHE A 425 -34.29 -14.99 12.73
CA PHE A 425 -34.27 -15.71 11.46
C PHE A 425 -35.59 -15.48 10.72
N HIS A 426 -35.50 -15.19 9.43
CA HIS A 426 -36.66 -15.01 8.57
C HIS A 426 -36.61 -15.93 7.37
N ASP A 427 -37.78 -16.38 6.92
CA ASP A 427 -37.95 -16.97 5.60
C ASP A 427 -37.49 -15.95 4.54
N LEU A 428 -36.70 -16.41 3.57
CA LEU A 428 -36.24 -15.61 2.44
C LEU A 428 -37.40 -14.89 1.70
N LYS A 429 -38.60 -15.50 1.65
CA LYS A 429 -39.77 -14.90 1.00
C LYS A 429 -40.40 -13.76 1.80
N ARG A 430 -40.42 -13.87 3.13
CA ARG A 430 -41.06 -12.88 4.02
C ARG A 430 -40.10 -11.75 4.39
N GLY A 431 -38.81 -12.06 4.51
CA GLY A 431 -37.78 -11.12 4.90
C GLY A 431 -37.94 -10.58 6.33
N CYS A 432 -37.09 -9.62 6.70
CA CYS A 432 -37.23 -8.90 7.96
C CYS A 432 -38.27 -7.80 7.82
N TYR A 433 -39.22 -7.73 8.75
CA TYR A 433 -40.25 -6.67 8.80
C TYR A 433 -39.69 -5.33 9.27
N ILE A 434 -38.52 -5.34 9.92
CA ILE A 434 -37.77 -4.12 10.26
C ILE A 434 -37.14 -3.62 8.97
N LYS A 435 -37.80 -2.63 8.35
CA LYS A 435 -37.21 -1.87 7.25
C LYS A 435 -35.87 -1.30 7.72
N ALA A 436 -34.83 -1.42 6.89
CA ALA A 436 -33.66 -0.59 7.09
C ALA A 436 -34.15 0.86 7.21
N LEU A 437 -33.59 1.63 8.15
CA LEU A 437 -33.80 3.08 8.13
C LEU A 437 -33.56 3.51 6.69
N GLU A 438 -34.58 4.10 6.05
CA GLU A 438 -34.36 4.67 4.73
C GLU A 438 -33.10 5.52 4.87
N PRO A 439 -32.07 5.30 4.02
CA PRO A 439 -30.90 6.15 4.07
C PRO A 439 -31.47 7.56 4.06
N LYS A 440 -31.12 8.38 5.08
CA LYS A 440 -31.62 9.76 5.17
C LYS A 440 -31.55 10.30 3.76
N GLN A 441 -32.71 10.53 3.14
CA GLN A 441 -32.71 11.18 1.84
C GLN A 441 -31.93 12.45 2.12
N PHE A 442 -30.78 12.58 1.49
CA PHE A 442 -30.07 13.83 1.54
C PHE A 442 -31.07 14.80 0.95
N GLU A 443 -31.68 15.63 1.80
CA GLU A 443 -32.53 16.70 1.32
C GLU A 443 -31.74 17.42 0.23
N PRO A 444 -32.34 17.68 -0.94
CA PRO A 444 -31.61 18.24 -2.06
C PRO A 444 -31.02 19.57 -1.61
N TYR A 445 -29.72 19.58 -1.31
CA TYR A 445 -29.02 20.80 -0.93
C TYR A 445 -28.63 21.51 -2.22
N LEU A 446 -28.96 22.79 -2.28
CA LEU A 446 -28.51 23.65 -3.36
C LEU A 446 -27.12 24.14 -2.99
N ILE A 447 -26.16 23.87 -3.87
CA ILE A 447 -24.88 24.56 -3.85
C ILE A 447 -25.06 25.80 -4.71
N ILE A 448 -24.98 26.97 -4.09
CA ILE A 448 -25.02 28.23 -4.81
C ILE A 448 -23.61 28.77 -4.81
N ALA A 449 -23.04 28.76 -6.01
CA ALA A 449 -21.77 29.38 -6.30
C ALA A 449 -22.02 30.84 -6.65
N PHE A 450 -21.45 31.73 -5.85
CA PHE A 450 -21.30 33.14 -6.17
C PHE A 450 -19.92 33.32 -6.77
N ASP A 451 -19.89 33.78 -8.01
CA ASP A 451 -18.67 34.19 -8.66
C ASP A 451 -18.44 35.68 -8.38
N PHE A 452 -17.32 36.00 -7.74
CA PHE A 452 -17.00 37.37 -7.34
C PHE A 452 -15.88 37.98 -8.17
N GLU A 453 -15.05 37.16 -8.82
CA GLU A 453 -13.93 37.64 -9.61
C GLU A 453 -13.77 36.75 -10.83
N THR A 454 -13.82 37.32 -12.02
CA THR A 454 -13.65 36.60 -13.29
C THR A 454 -12.53 37.21 -14.10
N THR A 455 -11.81 36.35 -14.82
CA THR A 455 -11.01 36.79 -15.96
C THR A 455 -11.71 36.29 -17.22
N GLN A 456 -12.11 37.21 -18.10
CA GLN A 456 -12.71 36.85 -19.37
C GLN A 456 -11.65 37.00 -20.46
N LEU A 457 -10.98 35.90 -20.79
CA LEU A 457 -10.10 35.81 -21.94
C LEU A 457 -10.84 35.01 -23.03
N SER A 458 -11.00 35.63 -24.21
CA SER A 458 -11.51 34.95 -25.41
C SER A 458 -12.93 34.37 -25.29
N ALA A 459 -13.86 35.09 -24.64
CA ALA A 459 -15.25 34.67 -24.40
C ALA A 459 -15.43 33.40 -23.55
N ILE A 460 -14.35 32.85 -22.98
CA ILE A 460 -14.40 31.79 -21.99
C ILE A 460 -14.42 32.46 -20.62
N HIS A 461 -15.42 32.11 -19.82
CA HIS A 461 -15.60 32.60 -18.47
C HIS A 461 -14.77 31.74 -17.51
N GLU A 462 -13.68 32.30 -16.97
CA GLU A 462 -12.85 31.65 -15.95
C GLU A 462 -13.05 32.36 -14.60
N PRO A 463 -13.73 31.72 -13.63
CA PRO A 463 -13.89 32.25 -12.28
C PRO A 463 -12.56 32.19 -11.53
N ASN A 464 -12.02 33.34 -11.10
CA ASN A 464 -10.82 33.45 -10.26
C ASN A 464 -11.14 33.16 -8.80
N PHE A 465 -12.34 33.53 -8.34
CA PHE A 465 -12.79 33.33 -6.97
C PHE A 465 -14.29 33.04 -6.91
N ILE A 466 -14.60 31.79 -6.53
CA ILE A 466 -15.97 31.34 -6.25
C ILE A 466 -16.13 31.18 -4.74
N ALA A 467 -17.17 31.79 -4.17
CA ALA A 467 -17.67 31.39 -2.86
C ALA A 467 -18.91 30.52 -3.04
N ALA A 468 -18.93 29.36 -2.40
CA ALA A 468 -20.09 28.47 -2.45
C ALA A 468 -20.79 28.43 -1.09
N LYS A 469 -22.10 28.61 -1.08
CA LYS A 469 -22.97 28.36 0.07
C LYS A 469 -23.79 27.11 -0.19
N VAL A 470 -23.88 26.24 0.82
CA VAL A 470 -24.78 25.09 0.81
C VAL A 470 -26.03 25.48 1.59
N SER A 471 -27.20 25.45 0.96
CA SER A 471 -28.46 25.83 1.59
C SER A 471 -29.57 24.85 1.22
N CYS A 472 -30.59 24.75 2.07
CA CYS A 472 -31.80 24.00 1.74
C CYS A 472 -32.66 24.80 0.72
N PRO A 473 -33.50 24.16 -0.12
CA PRO A 473 -34.31 24.86 -1.12
C PRO A 473 -35.26 25.88 -0.52
N ASP A 474 -35.88 25.56 0.62
CA ASP A 474 -36.80 26.48 1.31
C ASP A 474 -36.06 27.68 1.90
N CYS A 475 -34.83 27.44 2.39
CA CYS A 475 -33.96 28.43 2.99
C CYS A 475 -33.54 29.50 1.97
N ILE A 476 -33.32 29.11 0.71
CA ILE A 476 -32.91 30.06 -0.34
C ILE A 476 -34.08 30.88 -0.89
N LEU A 477 -35.26 30.26 -1.03
CA LEU A 477 -36.45 30.99 -1.50
C LEU A 477 -36.87 32.08 -0.50
N MET A 478 -36.65 31.87 0.80
CA MET A 478 -36.82 32.90 1.81
C MET A 478 -35.76 34.02 1.77
N GLU A 479 -34.54 33.73 1.30
CA GLU A 479 -33.45 34.73 1.18
C GLU A 479 -33.57 35.56 -0.11
N ILE A 480 -34.12 35.00 -1.20
CA ILE A 480 -34.29 35.70 -2.49
C ILE A 480 -35.58 36.54 -2.53
N GLY A 481 -36.55 36.24 -1.65
CA GLY A 481 -37.82 36.99 -1.52
C GLY A 481 -37.77 38.21 -0.59
N ARG A 482 -36.60 38.58 -0.06
CA ARG A 482 -36.32 39.82 0.67
C ARG A 482 -35.37 40.68 -0.15
#